data_AF-A0A954J9W3-F1
#
_entry.id   AF-A0A954J9W3-F1
#
_cell.length_a   1.000
_cell.length_b   1.000
_cell.length_c   1.000
_cell.angle_alpha   90.00
_cell.angle_beta   90.00
_cell.angle_gamma   90.00
#
_symmetry.space_group_name_H-M   'P 1'
#
loop_
_entity.id
_entity.type
_entity.pdbx_description
1 polymer ?
#
loop_
_entity_poly.entity_id
_entity_poly.type
_entity_poly.pdbx_seq_one_letter_code
_entity_poly.pdbx_strand_id
1 'polypeptide(L)'
;YGFANAFLGEIEAPSPTALQTIGQMSEVGFMAAMPFFITRLGVKKMLAIGMLAWVARYLCFGTLNMPLVIVGLVLHGICYDFFFVASQIYVDNRASVDQRASAQSFIAFVTLGVGMFVGAYVGGYIVDQYPSPYKVAVTKTTPDGKSEETTDIVPEWKADGSAGFAKEF
;
A
#
# COMPACT_ATOMS: atom_id res chain seq x y z
N TYR A 1 1.06 -0.60 -0.37
CA TYR A 1 -0.11 -1.26 -1.00
C TYR A 1 -0.36 -2.69 -0.52
N GLY A 2 0.61 -3.41 0.05
CA GLY A 2 0.43 -4.81 0.48
C GLY A 2 -0.81 -5.08 1.36
N PHE A 3 -1.11 -4.20 2.33
CA PHE A 3 -2.27 -4.34 3.22
C PHE A 3 -3.55 -3.66 2.71
N ALA A 4 -3.52 -2.97 1.56
CA ALA A 4 -4.67 -2.21 1.08
C ALA A 4 -5.84 -3.11 0.67
N ASN A 5 -5.55 -4.28 0.10
CA ASN A 5 -6.60 -5.25 -0.25
C ASN A 5 -7.31 -5.78 1.00
N ALA A 6 -6.52 -6.20 2.00
CA ALA A 6 -7.03 -6.66 3.29
C ALA A 6 -7.89 -5.59 3.97
N PHE A 7 -7.37 -4.36 4.10
CA PHE A 7 -8.12 -3.22 4.67
C PHE A 7 -9.45 -2.96 3.95
N LEU A 8 -9.46 -2.96 2.62
CA LEU A 8 -10.69 -2.76 1.83
C LEU A 8 -11.67 -3.93 2.01
N GLY A 9 -11.18 -5.16 2.19
CA GLY A 9 -12.02 -6.31 2.55
C GLY A 9 -12.64 -6.16 3.93
N GLU A 10 -11.92 -5.60 4.90
CA GLU A 10 -12.37 -5.43 6.29
C GLU A 10 -13.48 -4.38 6.43
N ILE A 11 -13.44 -3.32 5.62
CA ILE A 11 -14.49 -2.30 5.58
C ILE A 11 -15.66 -2.70 4.67
N GLU A 12 -15.75 -3.99 4.29
CA GLU A 12 -16.76 -4.56 3.40
C GLU A 12 -16.88 -3.81 2.05
N ALA A 13 -15.76 -3.34 1.51
CA ALA A 13 -15.77 -2.59 0.26
C ALA A 13 -16.21 -3.46 -0.93
N PRO A 14 -17.04 -2.94 -1.84
CA PRO A 14 -17.38 -3.67 -3.05
C PRO A 14 -16.12 -3.84 -3.91
N SER A 15 -15.72 -5.08 -4.18
CA SER A 15 -14.58 -5.43 -5.05
C SER A 15 -13.27 -4.69 -4.70
N PRO A 16 -12.58 -5.07 -3.60
CA PRO A 16 -11.32 -4.45 -3.12
C PRO A 16 -10.22 -4.29 -4.17
N THR A 17 -10.12 -5.23 -5.10
CA THR A 17 -9.16 -5.19 -6.21
C THR A 17 -9.49 -4.08 -7.21
N ALA A 18 -10.77 -3.91 -7.55
CA ALA A 18 -11.20 -2.87 -8.49
C ALA A 18 -11.01 -1.46 -7.92
N LEU A 19 -11.25 -1.29 -6.61
CA LEU A 19 -10.98 -0.03 -5.92
C LEU A 19 -9.50 0.32 -5.99
N GLN A 20 -8.58 -0.62 -5.78
CA GLN A 20 -7.14 -0.35 -5.89
C GLN A 20 -6.71 0.12 -7.27
N THR A 21 -7.38 -0.32 -8.33
CA THR A 21 -7.15 0.16 -9.70
C THR A 21 -7.40 1.65 -9.83
N ILE A 22 -8.29 2.26 -9.01
CA ILE A 22 -8.49 3.72 -8.98
C ILE A 22 -7.18 4.44 -8.62
N GLY A 23 -6.42 3.90 -7.66
CA GLY A 23 -5.12 4.46 -7.29
C GLY A 23 -4.10 4.38 -8.43
N GLN A 24 -4.07 3.24 -9.13
CA GLN A 24 -3.20 3.03 -10.29
C GLN A 24 -3.57 3.97 -11.47
N MET A 25 -4.85 4.11 -11.76
CA MET A 25 -5.34 5.05 -12.77
C MET A 25 -5.00 6.49 -12.41
N SER A 26 -5.09 6.84 -11.12
CA SER A 26 -4.71 8.17 -10.66
C SER A 26 -3.21 8.43 -10.84
N GLU A 27 -2.36 7.44 -10.57
CA GLU A 27 -0.90 7.53 -10.81
C GLU A 27 -0.60 7.80 -12.29
N VAL A 28 -1.18 7.02 -13.20
CA VAL A 28 -1.00 7.24 -14.64
C VAL A 28 -1.44 8.65 -15.06
N GLY A 29 -2.55 9.14 -14.52
CA GLY A 29 -3.04 10.50 -14.77
C GLY A 29 -2.10 11.59 -14.25
N PHE A 30 -1.58 11.44 -13.03
CA PHE A 30 -0.66 12.42 -12.43
C PHE A 30 0.72 12.38 -13.09
N MET A 31 1.26 11.20 -13.43
CA MET A 31 2.47 11.05 -14.23
C MET A 31 2.36 11.80 -15.56
N ALA A 32 1.25 11.67 -16.28
CA ALA A 32 1.04 12.41 -17.54
C ALA A 32 1.02 13.93 -17.32
N ALA A 33 0.54 14.39 -16.16
CA ALA A 33 0.50 15.80 -15.79
C ALA A 33 1.82 16.32 -15.16
N MET A 34 2.79 15.45 -14.84
CA MET A 34 4.04 15.83 -14.20
C MET A 34 4.82 16.96 -14.91
N PRO A 35 4.97 16.97 -16.24
CA PRO A 35 5.72 18.04 -16.92
C PRO A 35 5.14 19.45 -16.64
N PHE A 36 3.81 19.54 -16.51
CA PHE A 36 3.12 20.77 -16.17
C PHE A 36 3.40 21.20 -14.72
N PHE A 37 3.39 20.26 -13.78
CA PHE A 37 3.67 20.57 -12.37
C PHE A 37 5.13 20.93 -12.13
N ILE A 38 6.07 20.28 -12.82
CA ILE A 38 7.51 20.57 -12.70
C ILE A 38 7.81 22.00 -13.16
N THR A 39 7.27 22.42 -14.31
CA THR A 39 7.50 23.76 -14.85
C THR A 39 6.85 24.87 -14.03
N ARG A 40 5.69 24.61 -13.42
CA ARG A 40 4.92 25.63 -12.69
C ARG A 40 5.24 25.72 -11.19
N LEU A 41 5.44 24.58 -10.52
CA LEU A 41 5.64 24.51 -9.06
C LEU A 41 7.11 24.31 -8.69
N GLY A 42 7.88 23.64 -9.56
CA GLY A 42 9.27 23.27 -9.28
C GLY A 42 9.38 22.11 -8.29
N VAL A 43 10.50 21.40 -8.38
CA VAL A 43 10.73 20.11 -7.72
C VAL A 43 10.63 20.18 -6.19
N LYS A 44 11.15 21.24 -5.57
CA LYS A 44 11.09 21.42 -4.11
C LYS A 44 9.67 21.55 -3.57
N LYS A 45 8.80 22.29 -4.27
CA LYS A 45 7.39 22.46 -3.85
C LYS A 45 6.59 21.19 -4.09
N MET A 46 6.89 20.45 -5.17
CA MET A 46 6.26 19.15 -5.44
C MET A 46 6.54 18.16 -4.31
N LEU A 47 7.78 18.05 -3.84
CA LEU A 47 8.14 17.22 -2.69
C LEU A 47 7.34 17.61 -1.43
N ALA A 48 7.23 18.91 -1.13
CA ALA A 48 6.46 19.38 0.02
C ALA A 48 4.96 19.06 -0.10
N ILE A 49 4.37 19.25 -1.29
CA ILE A 49 2.97 18.91 -1.57
C ILE A 49 2.75 17.40 -1.47
N GLY A 50 3.69 16.58 -1.96
CA GLY A 50 3.64 15.13 -1.83
C GLY A 50 3.59 14.68 -0.37
N MET A 51 4.43 15.26 0.48
CA MET A 51 4.42 14.96 1.93
C MET A 51 3.12 15.40 2.62
N LEU A 52 2.58 16.57 2.26
CA LEU A 52 1.28 17.02 2.78
C LEU A 52 0.13 16.13 2.30
N ALA A 53 0.13 15.73 1.03
CA ALA A 53 -0.84 14.80 0.49
C ALA A 53 -0.76 13.44 1.18
N TRP A 54 0.43 13.01 1.59
CA TRP A 54 0.62 11.77 2.32
C TRP A 54 -0.04 11.81 3.71
N VAL A 55 0.12 12.92 4.44
CA VAL A 55 -0.58 13.14 5.72
C VAL A 55 -2.09 13.14 5.50
N ALA A 56 -2.58 13.88 4.51
CA ALA A 56 -4.01 13.91 4.17
C ALA A 56 -4.55 12.51 3.85
N ARG A 57 -3.77 11.71 3.12
CA ARG A 57 -4.11 10.33 2.77
C ARG A 57 -4.26 9.44 3.99
N TYR A 58 -3.36 9.52 4.96
CA TYR A 58 -3.48 8.75 6.20
C TYR A 58 -4.69 9.19 7.03
N LEU A 59 -4.99 10.49 7.06
CA LEU A 59 -6.20 11.00 7.71
C LEU A 59 -7.47 10.45 7.04
N CYS A 60 -7.51 10.42 5.70
CA CYS A 60 -8.62 9.83 4.95
C CYS A 60 -8.85 8.36 5.32
N PHE A 61 -7.80 7.53 5.34
CA PHE A 61 -7.92 6.13 5.72
C PHE A 61 -8.33 5.92 7.18
N GLY A 62 -7.94 6.82 8.09
CA GLY A 62 -8.32 6.76 9.51
C GLY A 62 -9.81 6.97 9.79
N THR A 63 -10.58 7.54 8.85
CA THR A 63 -12.01 7.82 9.05
C THR A 63 -12.96 6.65 8.76
N LEU A 64 -12.45 5.55 8.19
CA LEU A 64 -13.22 4.34 7.80
C LEU A 64 -14.46 4.61 6.91
N ASN A 65 -14.61 5.82 6.38
CA ASN A 65 -15.75 6.25 5.57
C ASN A 65 -15.45 6.05 4.08
N MET A 66 -16.29 5.30 3.37
CA MET A 66 -16.05 4.91 1.96
C MET A 66 -15.70 6.09 1.03
N PRO A 67 -16.48 7.17 0.97
CA PRO A 67 -16.11 8.39 0.24
C PRO A 67 -14.69 8.91 0.52
N LEU A 68 -14.30 8.98 1.80
CA LEU A 68 -12.97 9.45 2.19
C LEU A 68 -11.88 8.44 1.86
N VAL A 69 -12.17 7.15 1.95
CA VAL A 69 -11.28 6.08 1.51
C VAL A 69 -11.02 6.20 0.01
N ILE A 70 -12.05 6.39 -0.83
CA ILE A 70 -11.88 6.61 -2.28
C ILE A 70 -10.99 7.84 -2.56
N VAL A 71 -11.19 8.94 -1.83
CA VAL A 71 -10.29 10.11 -1.92
C VAL A 71 -8.86 9.73 -1.55
N GLY A 72 -8.65 8.93 -0.50
CA GLY A 72 -7.33 8.40 -0.12
C GLY A 72 -6.70 7.49 -1.18
N LEU A 73 -7.50 6.75 -1.96
CA LEU A 73 -7.03 5.99 -3.11
C LEU A 73 -6.62 6.89 -4.28
N VAL A 74 -7.39 7.92 -4.61
CA VAL A 74 -7.03 8.90 -5.65
C VAL A 74 -5.79 9.71 -5.25
N LEU A 75 -5.70 10.12 -3.99
CA LEU A 75 -4.51 10.80 -3.44
C LEU A 75 -3.24 9.93 -3.54
N HIS A 76 -3.36 8.63 -3.80
CA HIS A 76 -2.18 7.80 -4.01
C HIS A 76 -1.30 8.29 -5.14
N GLY A 77 -1.89 8.63 -6.29
CA GLY A 77 -1.13 9.04 -7.48
C GLY A 77 -0.27 10.26 -7.22
N ILE A 78 -0.87 11.31 -6.64
CA ILE A 78 -0.12 12.53 -6.30
C ILE A 78 0.98 12.26 -5.25
N CYS A 79 0.71 11.44 -4.24
CA CYS A 79 1.72 11.10 -3.24
C CYS A 79 2.90 10.37 -3.86
N TYR A 80 2.61 9.38 -4.72
CA TYR A 80 3.63 8.54 -5.32
C TYR A 80 4.46 9.34 -6.33
N ASP A 81 3.83 10.03 -7.28
CA ASP A 81 4.53 10.76 -8.34
C ASP A 81 5.32 11.95 -7.80
N PHE A 82 4.71 12.76 -6.93
CA PHE A 82 5.36 13.97 -6.43
C PHE A 82 6.46 13.66 -5.42
N PHE A 83 6.45 12.49 -4.79
CA PHE A 83 7.54 12.07 -3.93
C PHE A 83 8.60 11.30 -4.71
N PHE A 84 8.26 10.19 -5.35
CA PHE A 84 9.24 9.31 -5.99
C PHE A 84 9.84 9.95 -7.23
N VAL A 85 9.02 10.37 -8.20
CA VAL A 85 9.54 10.93 -9.45
C VAL A 85 10.22 12.29 -9.20
N ALA A 86 9.60 13.16 -8.38
CA ALA A 86 10.23 14.44 -8.08
C ALA A 86 11.53 14.29 -7.26
N SER A 87 11.64 13.30 -6.35
CA SER A 87 12.89 13.05 -5.62
C SER A 87 14.02 12.59 -6.55
N GLN A 88 13.73 11.75 -7.54
CA GLN A 88 14.70 11.33 -8.55
C GLN A 88 15.19 12.53 -9.35
N ILE A 89 14.26 13.38 -9.83
CA ILE A 89 14.61 14.62 -10.55
C ILE A 89 15.41 15.58 -9.65
N TYR A 90 15.06 15.68 -8.37
CA TYR A 90 15.79 16.54 -7.42
C TYR A 90 17.24 16.10 -7.25
N VAL A 91 17.46 14.80 -7.08
CA VAL A 91 18.79 14.24 -6.89
C VAL A 91 19.60 14.25 -8.18
N ASP A 92 18.98 14.01 -9.33
CA ASP A 92 19.65 14.17 -10.62
C ASP A 92 20.20 15.59 -10.82
N ASN A 93 19.43 16.60 -10.43
CA ASN A 93 19.84 18.01 -10.49
C ASN A 93 20.95 18.38 -9.50
N ARG A 94 21.13 17.61 -8.42
CA ARG A 94 22.10 17.90 -7.36
C ARG A 94 23.39 17.10 -7.49
N ALA A 95 23.32 15.91 -8.07
CA ALA A 95 24.46 15.03 -8.29
C ALA A 95 25.28 15.44 -9.53
N SER A 96 26.59 15.23 -9.47
CA SER A 96 27.46 15.36 -10.63
C SER A 96 27.16 14.28 -11.66
N VAL A 97 27.43 14.55 -12.93
CA VAL A 97 27.00 13.69 -14.07
C VAL A 97 27.49 12.24 -13.92
N ASP A 98 28.69 12.06 -13.39
CA ASP A 98 29.33 10.78 -13.08
C ASP A 98 28.65 10.00 -11.93
N GLN A 99 27.97 10.70 -11.00
CA GLN A 99 27.38 10.11 -9.80
C GLN A 99 25.85 10.00 -9.84
N ARG A 100 25.18 10.56 -10.86
CA ARG A 100 23.71 10.57 -10.98
C ARG A 100 23.10 9.16 -10.89
N ALA A 101 23.64 8.21 -11.63
CA ALA A 101 23.16 6.83 -11.64
C ALA A 101 23.26 6.19 -10.24
N SER A 102 24.38 6.39 -9.55
CA SER A 102 24.57 5.90 -8.18
C SER A 102 23.63 6.56 -7.18
N ALA A 103 23.42 7.88 -7.30
CA ALA A 103 22.54 8.63 -6.41
C ALA A 103 21.06 8.25 -6.58
N GLN A 104 20.61 8.01 -7.82
CA GLN A 104 19.26 7.52 -8.09
C GLN A 104 19.06 6.09 -7.56
N SER A 105 20.05 5.23 -7.77
CA SER A 105 20.05 3.84 -7.27
C SER A 105 20.02 3.79 -5.74
N PHE A 106 20.74 4.70 -5.09
CA PHE A 106 20.75 4.82 -3.63
C PHE A 106 19.38 5.24 -3.09
N ILE A 107 18.72 6.22 -3.70
CA ILE A 107 17.35 6.58 -3.31
C ILE A 107 16.39 5.42 -3.50
N ALA A 108 16.46 4.72 -4.63
CA ALA A 108 15.62 3.55 -4.87
C ALA A 108 15.86 2.46 -3.82
N PHE A 109 17.12 2.19 -3.47
CA PHE A 109 17.48 1.23 -2.43
C PHE A 109 16.93 1.62 -1.05
N VAL A 110 17.07 2.89 -0.65
CA VAL A 110 16.57 3.36 0.64
C VAL A 110 15.04 3.31 0.70
N THR A 111 14.36 3.69 -0.38
CA THR A 111 12.89 3.80 -0.39
C THR A 111 12.19 2.47 -0.64
N LEU A 112 12.60 1.73 -1.68
CA LEU A 112 11.97 0.48 -2.11
C LEU A 112 12.63 -0.76 -1.51
N GLY A 113 13.87 -0.66 -1.03
CA GLY A 113 14.56 -1.74 -0.33
C GLY A 113 14.35 -1.65 1.17
N VAL A 114 15.15 -0.82 1.83
CA VAL A 114 15.17 -0.72 3.30
C VAL A 114 13.83 -0.22 3.84
N GLY A 115 13.27 0.83 3.25
CA GLY A 115 12.00 1.42 3.67
C GLY A 115 10.85 0.42 3.57
N MET A 116 10.77 -0.32 2.46
CA MET A 116 9.75 -1.35 2.28
C MET A 116 9.94 -2.53 3.25
N PHE A 117 11.18 -2.97 3.48
CA PHE A 117 11.49 -4.04 4.43
C PHE A 117 11.04 -3.68 5.86
N VAL A 118 11.47 -2.52 6.36
CA VAL A 118 11.10 -2.05 7.69
C VAL A 118 9.60 -1.82 7.79
N GLY A 119 8.99 -1.22 6.76
CA GLY A 119 7.55 -0.97 6.72
C GLY A 119 6.72 -2.25 6.72
N ALA A 120 7.14 -3.29 6.01
CA ALA A 120 6.48 -4.59 6.02
C ALA A 120 6.64 -5.29 7.38
N TYR A 121 7.82 -5.24 7.99
CA TYR A 121 8.09 -5.83 9.30
C TYR A 121 7.24 -5.19 10.40
N VAL A 122 7.27 -3.85 10.50
CA VAL A 122 6.48 -3.11 11.49
C VAL A 122 4.99 -3.22 11.21
N GLY A 123 4.58 -3.17 9.94
CA GLY A 123 3.19 -3.34 9.53
C GLY A 123 2.64 -4.71 9.91
N GLY A 124 3.39 -5.79 9.65
CA GLY A 124 3.04 -7.14 10.08
C GLY A 124 2.90 -7.23 11.59
N TYR A 125 3.89 -6.71 12.34
CA TYR A 125 3.82 -6.69 13.81
C TYR A 125 2.56 -5.97 14.34
N ILE A 126 2.16 -4.84 13.76
CA ILE A 126 0.96 -4.11 14.17
C ILE A 126 -0.31 -4.92 13.84
N VAL A 127 -0.38 -5.55 12.67
CA VAL A 127 -1.52 -6.40 12.28
C VAL A 127 -1.65 -7.62 13.20
N ASP A 128 -0.53 -8.21 13.63
CA ASP A 128 -0.53 -9.33 14.57
C ASP A 128 -1.03 -8.92 15.97
N GLN A 129 -0.73 -7.68 16.41
CA GLN A 129 -1.22 -7.15 17.70
C GLN A 129 -2.69 -6.71 17.65
N TYR A 130 -3.17 -6.29 16.49
CA TYR A 130 -4.55 -5.88 16.25
C TYR A 130 -5.16 -6.75 15.14
N PRO A 131 -5.37 -8.05 15.40
CA PRO A 131 -5.88 -8.95 14.39
C PRO A 131 -7.28 -8.51 13.97
N SER A 132 -7.42 -8.36 12.67
CA SER A 132 -8.70 -8.08 12.05
C SER A 132 -9.70 -9.21 12.28
N PRO A 133 -11.01 -8.93 12.47
CA PRO A 133 -12.05 -9.96 12.52
C PRO A 133 -12.33 -10.58 11.14
N TYR A 134 -11.32 -10.69 10.27
CA TYR A 134 -11.45 -11.17 8.90
C TYR A 134 -11.88 -12.64 8.89
N LYS A 135 -13.13 -12.87 8.49
CA LYS A 135 -13.69 -14.20 8.23
C LYS A 135 -13.31 -14.58 6.82
N VAL A 136 -12.54 -15.64 6.66
CA VAL A 136 -12.24 -16.18 5.33
C VAL A 136 -13.28 -17.27 5.07
N ALA A 137 -13.82 -17.32 3.85
CA ALA A 137 -14.60 -18.47 3.44
C ALA A 137 -13.65 -19.67 3.39
N VAL A 138 -13.78 -20.57 4.36
CA VAL A 138 -13.03 -21.82 4.42
C VAL A 138 -13.93 -22.88 3.79
N THR A 139 -13.48 -23.43 2.66
CA THR A 139 -14.05 -24.67 2.14
C THR A 139 -13.43 -25.82 2.92
N LYS A 140 -14.13 -26.35 3.92
CA LYS A 140 -13.70 -27.57 4.60
C LYS A 140 -14.04 -28.74 3.69
N THR A 141 -13.03 -29.43 3.18
CA THR A 141 -13.21 -30.67 2.40
C THR A 141 -13.07 -31.84 3.35
N THR A 142 -14.19 -32.39 3.81
CA THR A 142 -14.23 -33.62 4.64
C THR A 142 -13.73 -34.81 3.79
N PRO A 143 -13.05 -35.82 4.38
CA PRO A 143 -12.55 -37.00 3.64
C PRO A 143 -13.58 -37.74 2.77
N ASP A 144 -14.88 -37.55 3.02
CA ASP A 144 -16.01 -38.08 2.25
C ASP A 144 -16.37 -37.25 0.99
N GLY A 145 -15.58 -36.25 0.60
CA GLY A 145 -15.75 -35.50 -0.65
C GLY A 145 -16.90 -34.49 -0.67
N LYS A 146 -17.46 -34.14 0.50
CA LYS A 146 -18.46 -33.06 0.65
C LYS A 146 -17.77 -31.77 1.09
N SER A 147 -18.01 -30.69 0.36
CA SER A 147 -17.50 -29.34 0.62
C SER A 147 -18.56 -28.51 1.35
N GLU A 148 -18.29 -28.12 2.59
CA GLU A 148 -19.10 -27.12 3.31
C GLU A 148 -18.35 -25.78 3.33
N GLU A 149 -19.01 -24.74 2.84
CA GLU A 149 -18.51 -23.37 2.82
C GLU A 149 -18.88 -22.72 4.16
N THR A 150 -17.90 -22.56 5.05
CA THR A 150 -18.10 -21.93 6.37
C THR A 150 -17.27 -20.65 6.47
N THR A 151 -17.88 -19.59 7.01
CA THR A 151 -17.22 -18.30 7.25
C THR A 151 -16.62 -18.30 8.64
N ASP A 152 -15.45 -18.92 8.78
CA ASP A 152 -14.71 -18.99 10.05
C ASP A 152 -13.66 -17.87 10.12
N ILE A 153 -13.37 -17.41 11.35
CA ILE A 153 -12.24 -16.51 11.63
C ILE A 153 -10.96 -17.32 11.41
N VAL A 154 -9.99 -16.79 10.67
CA VAL A 154 -8.73 -17.50 10.42
C VAL A 154 -8.08 -17.80 11.77
N PRO A 155 -7.80 -19.08 12.10
CA PRO A 155 -7.07 -19.39 13.31
C PRO A 155 -5.69 -18.73 13.26
N GLU A 156 -5.30 -18.10 14.37
CA GLU A 156 -4.00 -17.48 14.59
C GLU A 156 -2.88 -18.42 14.10
N TRP A 157 -2.06 -18.00 13.12
CA TRP A 157 -0.99 -18.85 12.60
C TRP A 157 0.14 -18.89 13.62
N LYS A 158 0.27 -20.01 14.33
CA LYS A 158 1.40 -20.24 15.25
C LYS A 158 2.46 -21.08 14.57
N ALA A 159 3.68 -20.56 14.54
CA ALA A 159 4.85 -21.20 13.92
C ALA A 159 5.22 -22.57 14.55
N ASP A 160 4.66 -22.90 15.71
CA ASP A 160 4.80 -24.19 16.39
C ASP A 160 3.82 -25.26 15.87
N GLY A 161 2.96 -24.92 14.89
CA GLY A 161 1.93 -25.82 14.36
C GLY A 161 0.76 -26.09 15.32
N SER A 162 0.72 -25.43 16.48
CA SER A 162 -0.31 -25.64 17.50
C SER A 162 -1.62 -24.91 17.19
N ALA A 163 -1.61 -23.98 16.22
CA ALA A 163 -2.79 -23.30 15.71
C ALA A 163 -2.70 -23.12 14.19
N GLY A 164 -3.81 -23.41 13.51
CA GLY A 164 -3.94 -23.49 12.05
C GLY A 164 -4.79 -24.67 11.61
N PHE A 165 -5.22 -24.68 10.34
CA PHE A 165 -6.03 -25.74 9.70
C PHE A 165 -5.45 -27.17 9.80
N ALA A 166 -4.22 -27.31 10.30
CA ALA A 166 -3.54 -28.59 10.49
C ALA A 166 -4.01 -29.38 11.73
N LYS A 167 -4.81 -28.79 12.62
CA LYS A 167 -5.30 -29.49 13.83
C LYS A 167 -6.48 -30.44 13.59
N GLU A 168 -7.12 -30.37 12.42
CA GLU A 168 -8.29 -31.18 12.06
C GLU A 168 -7.96 -32.31 11.07
N PHE A 169 -6.68 -32.60 10.83
CA PHE A 169 -6.21 -33.78 10.08
C PHE A 169 -5.59 -34.82 11.01
#